data_AF-A0A0H3HQJ7-F1
#
_entry.id   AF-A0A0H3HQJ7-F1
#
_cell.length_a   1.000
_cell.length_b   1.000
_cell.length_c   1.000
_cell.angle_alpha   90.00
_cell.angle_beta   90.00
_cell.angle_gamma   90.00
#
_symmetry.space_group_name_H-M   'P 1'
#
loop_
_entity.id
_entity.type
_entity.pdbx_description
1 polymer ?
#
loop_
_entity_poly.entity_id
_entity_poly.type
_entity_poly.pdbx_seq_one_letter_code
_entity_poly.pdbx_strand_id
1 'polypeptide(L)' 'MAFVASAPLVLPFNAIDLPLEKRREYLRKLWNADVDAIVFLGAARKLGYALGGRWDAATDMPALVPTIRLLH' A
#
# COMPACT_ATOMS: atom_id res chain seq x y z
N MET A 1 -26.72 3.05 -10.53
CA MET A 1 -25.57 2.26 -10.05
C MET A 1 -24.31 2.83 -10.67
N ALA A 2 -23.45 3.48 -9.89
CA ALA A 2 -22.18 4.01 -10.38
C ALA A 2 -21.11 2.92 -10.23
N PHE A 3 -20.62 2.37 -11.34
CA PHE A 3 -19.40 1.58 -11.34
C PHE A 3 -18.23 2.55 -11.14
N VAL A 4 -17.68 2.60 -9.93
CA VAL A 4 -16.36 3.22 -9.72
C VAL A 4 -15.36 2.27 -10.36
N ALA A 5 -15.03 2.53 -11.62
CA ALA A 5 -13.83 2.00 -12.23
C ALA A 5 -12.65 2.64 -11.50
N SER A 6 -12.20 2.02 -10.41
CA SER A 6 -10.91 2.33 -9.82
C SER A 6 -9.86 2.03 -10.89
N ALA A 7 -9.49 3.05 -11.66
CA ALA A 7 -8.37 2.97 -12.59
C ALA A 7 -7.20 2.39 -11.78
N PRO A 8 -6.58 1.28 -12.22
CA PRO A 8 -5.45 0.73 -11.50
C PRO A 8 -4.38 1.83 -11.49
N LEU A 9 -4.03 2.35 -10.30
CA LEU A 9 -2.93 3.30 -10.12
C LEU A 9 -1.65 2.74 -10.72
N VAL A 10 -1.37 3.01 -11.99
CA VAL A 10 -0.15 2.56 -12.65
C VAL A 10 0.96 3.40 -12.03
N LEU A 11 1.67 2.83 -11.06
CA LEU A 11 2.86 3.45 -10.53
C LEU A 11 3.87 3.49 -11.69
N PRO A 12 4.48 4.65 -12.00
CA PRO A 12 5.40 4.79 -13.13
C PRO A 12 6.73 4.05 -12.92
N PHE A 13 6.86 3.31 -11.83
CA PHE A 13 8.03 2.53 -11.46
C PHE A 13 7.63 1.11 -11.08
N ASN A 14 8.49 0.14 -11.42
CA ASN A 14 8.29 -1.25 -11.06
C ASN A 14 8.48 -1.41 -9.55
N ALA A 15 7.37 -1.53 -8.82
CA ALA A 15 7.35 -1.67 -7.36
C ALA A 15 8.17 -2.87 -6.85
N ILE A 16 8.37 -3.89 -7.69
CA ILE A 16 9.08 -5.13 -7.38
C ILE A 16 10.58 -4.91 -7.21
N ASP A 17 11.16 -3.93 -7.90
CA ASP A 17 12.59 -3.60 -7.82
C ASP A 17 12.93 -2.63 -6.69
N LEU A 18 11.90 -2.05 -6.04
CA LEU A 18 12.10 -1.07 -4.98
C LEU A 18 12.54 -1.78 -3.68
N PRO A 19 13.60 -1.32 -2.99
CA PRO A 19 13.97 -1.84 -1.68
C PRO A 19 12.81 -1.75 -0.68
N LEU A 20 12.69 -2.73 0.23
CA LEU A 20 11.60 -2.80 1.20
C LEU A 20 11.43 -1.52 2.03
N GLU A 21 12.55 -0.87 2.39
CA GLU A 21 12.54 0.38 3.14
C GLU A 21 11.88 1.52 2.35
N LYS A 22 12.17 1.62 1.05
CA LYS A 22 11.59 2.63 0.16
C LYS A 22 10.09 2.41 -0.05
N ARG A 23 9.62 1.16 -0.06
CA ARG A 23 8.18 0.85 -0.13
C ARG A 23 7.44 1.32 1.12
N ARG A 24 8.01 1.08 2.30
CA ARG A 24 7.45 1.55 3.58
C ARG A 24 7.46 3.06 3.67
N GLU A 25 8.55 3.70 3.25
CA GLU A 25 8.66 5.17 3.20
C GLU A 25 7.58 5.77 2.30
N TYR A 26 7.36 5.19 1.11
CA TYR A 26 6.33 5.63 0.18
C TYR A 26 4.92 5.48 0.76
N LEU A 27 4.61 4.34 1.38
CA LEU A 27 3.31 4.14 2.02
C LEU A 27 3.10 5.11 3.19
N ARG A 28 4.14 5.37 4.00
CA ARG A 28 4.05 6.39 5.05
C ARG A 28 3.75 7.79 4.50
N LYS A 29 4.38 8.16 3.37
CA LYS A 29 4.10 9.44 2.69
C LYS A 29 2.66 9.52 2.19
N LEU A 30 2.12 8.45 1.62
CA LEU A 30 0.72 8.39 1.20
C LEU A 30 -0.24 8.52 2.39
N TRP A 31 0.03 7.81 3.48
CA TRP A 31 -0.76 7.89 4.71
C TRP A 31 -0.78 9.31 5.28
N ASN A 32 0.40 9.94 5.40
CA ASN A 32 0.51 11.31 5.88
C ASN A 32 -0.11 12.35 4.95
N ALA A 33 -0.28 12.03 3.67
CA ALA A 33 -0.98 12.88 2.72
C ALA A 33 -2.51 12.74 2.78
N ASP A 34 -3.02 11.97 3.75
CA ASP A 34 -4.45 11.71 3.98
C ASP A 34 -5.19 11.27 2.71
N VAL A 35 -4.53 10.42 1.91
CA VAL A 35 -5.13 9.88 0.70
C VAL A 35 -6.28 8.95 1.05
N ASP A 36 -7.28 8.90 0.18
CA ASP A 36 -8.42 7.99 0.33
C ASP A 36 -7.98 6.55 0.64
N ALA A 37 -8.70 5.91 1.58
CA ALA A 37 -8.33 4.60 2.09
C ALA A 37 -8.32 3.50 1.00
N ILE A 38 -9.16 3.61 -0.04
CA ILE A 38 -9.21 2.66 -1.16
C ILE A 38 -7.97 2.85 -2.05
N VAL A 39 -7.59 4.11 -2.31
CA VAL A 39 -6.35 4.46 -3.04
C VAL A 39 -5.13 3.94 -2.29
N PHE A 40 -5.06 4.16 -0.98
CA PHE A 40 -3.99 3.67 -0.13
C PHE A 40 -3.87 2.14 -0.16
N LEU A 41 -4.99 1.42 0.04
CA LEU A 41 -5.03 -0.03 0.00
C LEU A 41 -4.60 -0.57 -1.38
N GLY A 42 -5.02 0.09 -2.46
CA GLY A 42 -4.59 -0.24 -3.82
C GLY A 42 -3.07 -0.12 -4.00
N ALA A 43 -2.48 0.96 -3.50
CA ALA A 43 -1.03 1.17 -3.53
C ALA A 43 -0.28 0.14 -2.67
N ALA A 44 -0.76 -0.12 -1.45
CA ALA A 44 -0.18 -1.13 -0.55
C ALA A 44 -0.14 -2.51 -1.20
N ARG A 45 -1.27 -2.95 -1.81
CA ARG A 45 -1.34 -4.25 -2.50
C ARG A 45 -0.36 -4.36 -3.67
N LYS A 46 -0.19 -3.29 -4.45
CA LYS A 46 0.79 -3.26 -5.56
C LYS A 46 2.23 -3.34 -5.08
N LEU A 47 2.53 -2.83 -3.90
CA LEU A 47 3.85 -2.91 -3.28
C LEU A 47 4.11 -4.24 -2.56
N GLY A 48 3.12 -5.15 -2.58
CA GLY A 48 3.20 -6.45 -1.92
C GLY A 48 2.83 -6.41 -0.43
N TYR A 49 2.04 -5.44 0.00
CA TYR A 49 1.56 -5.31 1.38
C TYR A 49 0.04 -5.49 1.46
N ALA A 50 -0.39 -6.09 2.57
CA ALA A 50 -1.76 -6.05 3.03
C ALA A 50 -1.85 -5.14 4.27
N LEU A 51 -3.01 -4.52 4.48
CA LEU A 51 -3.29 -3.86 5.73
C LEU A 51 -3.68 -4.92 6.76
N GLY A 52 -2.90 -5.02 7.83
CA GLY A 52 -3.29 -5.79 9.01
C GLY A 52 -4.27 -4.98 9.86
N GLY A 53 -5.17 -5.67 10.57
CA GLY A 53 -6.05 -5.03 11.56
C GLY A 53 -5.34 -4.57 12.84
N ARG A 54 -4.01 -4.55 12.84
CA ARG A 54 -3.19 -4.09 13.97
C ARG A 54 -2.78 -2.65 13.70
N TRP A 55 -2.79 -1.82 14.74
CA TRP A 55 -2.21 -0.47 14.69
C TRP A 55 -0.71 -0.54 14.98
N ASP A 56 0.10 0.16 14.20
CA ASP A 56 1.52 0.36 14.49
C ASP A 56 1.70 1.71 15.20
N ALA A 57 1.88 1.66 16.53
CA ALA A 57 2.05 2.84 17.36
C ALA A 57 3.35 3.62 17.08
N ALA A 58 4.38 2.98 16.52
CA ALA A 58 5.64 3.67 16.20
C ALA A 58 5.52 4.55 14.96
N THR A 59 4.54 4.26 14.10
CA THR A 59 4.36 4.94 12.81
C THR A 59 2.99 5.58 12.65
N ASP A 60 2.16 5.49 13.69
CA ASP A 60 0.79 6.00 13.80
C ASP A 60 -0.08 5.70 12.56
N MET A 61 0.04 4.46 12.07
CA MET A 61 -0.69 3.98 10.91
C MET A 61 -1.05 2.50 11.08
N PRO A 62 -1.98 1.97 10.28
CA PRO A 62 -2.24 0.54 10.23
C PRO A 62 -0.97 -0.24 9.88
N ALA A 63 -0.76 -1.36 10.58
CA ALA A 63 0.39 -2.20 10.37
C ALA A 63 0.40 -2.77 8.94
N LEU A 64 1.48 -2.48 8.22
CA LEU A 64 1.72 -3.00 6.88
C LEU A 64 2.28 -4.42 6.99
N VAL A 65 1.45 -5.42 6.69
CA VAL A 65 1.85 -6.83 6.70
C VAL A 65 2.33 -7.19 5.30
N PRO A 66 3.58 -7.66 5.13
CA PRO A 66 4.02 -8.19 3.85
C PRO A 66 3.07 -9.29 3.40
N THR A 67 2.45 -9.11 2.23
CA THR A 67 1.72 -10.18 1.58
C THR A 67 2.76 -11.10 0.97
N ILE A 68 3.19 -12.11 1.73
CA ILE A 68 3.92 -13.25 1.18
C ILE A 68 2.92 -14.00 0.31
N ARG A 69 2.75 -13.56 -0.94
CA ARG A 69 2.23 -14.46 -1.97
C ARG A 69 3.35 -15.45 -2.23
N LEU A 70 3.26 -16.62 -1.61
CA LEU A 70 3.79 -17.83 -2.24
C LEU A 70 3.14 -17.88 -3.62
N LEU A 71 3.88 -17.46 -4.65
CA LEU A 71 3.53 -17.67 -6.04
C LEU A 71 3.49 -19.19 -6.23
N HIS A 72 2.29 -19.75 -6.28
CA HIS A 72 2.02 -21.05 -6.90
C HIS A 72 1.47 -20.79 -8.30
#